data_AF-A0A3C1AB71-F1
#
_entry.id   AF-A0A3C1AB71-F1
#
_cell.length_a   1.000
_cell.length_b   1.000
_cell.length_c   1.000
_cell.angle_alpha   90.00
_cell.angle_beta   90.00
_cell.angle_gamma   90.00
#
_symmetry.space_group_name_H-M   'P 1'
#
loop_
_entity.id
_entity.type
_entity.pdbx_description
1 polymer ?
#
loop_
_entity_poly.entity_id
_entity_poly.type
_entity_poly.pdbx_seq_one_letter_code
_entity_poly.pdbx_strand_id
1 'polypeptide(L)'
;MGNLPNNVIPYDVFSLSLAEVYYRAAEILKANELLTIMMHQASDELEYYFKLSSALMHRYEYEINLNLGILNYIAETARNFGQTAIADQCQADFESKLQYYSTHIYQNLEP
;
A
#
# COMPACT_ATOMS: atom_id res chain seq x y z
N MET A 1 26.01 3.70 -3.88
CA MET A 1 24.90 4.65 -3.88
C MET A 1 23.95 4.20 -4.97
N GLY A 2 22.80 3.63 -4.61
CA GLY A 2 21.82 3.15 -5.58
C GLY A 2 21.03 4.33 -6.12
N ASN A 3 20.97 4.47 -7.43
CA ASN A 3 20.20 5.51 -8.10
C ASN A 3 18.71 5.34 -7.78
N LEU A 4 18.08 6.36 -7.20
CA LEU A 4 16.63 6.49 -7.21
C LEU A 4 16.18 6.59 -8.69
N PRO A 5 15.27 5.72 -9.18
CA PRO A 5 14.88 5.74 -10.58
C PRO A 5 14.20 7.05 -10.94
N ASN A 6 14.67 7.67 -12.01
CA ASN A 6 14.29 9.00 -12.49
C ASN A 6 12.92 9.05 -13.21
N ASN A 7 11.97 8.17 -12.91
CA ASN A 7 10.67 8.21 -13.57
C ASN A 7 9.57 7.48 -12.79
N VAL A 8 9.10 8.05 -11.68
CA VAL A 8 7.79 7.72 -11.15
C VAL A 8 7.29 9.01 -10.51
N ILE A 9 6.23 9.62 -11.05
CA ILE A 9 5.39 10.47 -10.19
C ILE A 9 5.05 9.55 -9.02
N PRO A 10 5.47 9.83 -7.77
CA PRO A 10 5.08 8.99 -6.65
C PRO A 10 3.59 8.81 -6.79
N TYR A 11 3.09 7.58 -6.86
CA TYR A 11 1.66 7.34 -6.82
C TYR A 11 1.19 7.70 -5.41
N ASP A 12 1.21 8.99 -5.12
CA ASP A 12 0.78 9.61 -3.89
C ASP A 12 -0.75 9.61 -3.89
N VAL A 13 -1.33 10.14 -2.82
CA VAL A 13 -2.78 10.13 -2.58
C VAL A 13 -3.59 10.68 -3.76
N PHE A 14 -3.03 11.52 -4.64
CA PHE A 14 -3.70 12.00 -5.85
C PHE A 14 -4.00 10.88 -6.85
N SER A 15 -3.17 9.84 -6.89
CA SER A 15 -3.35 8.68 -7.75
C SER A 15 -4.51 7.79 -7.28
N LEU A 16 -4.75 7.72 -5.97
CA LEU A 16 -5.93 7.05 -5.42
C LEU A 16 -7.23 7.77 -5.85
N SER A 17 -7.22 9.10 -5.79
CA SER A 17 -8.35 9.91 -6.28
C SER A 17 -8.56 9.75 -7.79
N LEU A 18 -7.48 9.60 -8.57
CA LEU A 18 -7.55 9.38 -10.01
C LEU A 18 -8.20 8.02 -10.36
N ALA A 19 -7.94 6.97 -9.58
CA ALA A 19 -8.59 5.68 -9.78
C ALA A 19 -10.12 5.78 -9.63
N GLU A 20 -10.59 6.53 -8.63
CA GLU A 20 -12.03 6.80 -8.49
C GLU A 20 -12.60 7.59 -9.67
N VAL A 21 -11.86 8.58 -10.17
CA VAL A 21 -12.27 9.35 -11.36
C VAL A 21 -12.41 8.42 -12.55
N TYR A 22 -11.46 7.50 -12.78
CA TYR A 22 -11.57 6.51 -13.85
C TYR A 22 -12.78 5.60 -13.68
N TYR A 23 -13.04 5.09 -12.47
CA TYR A 23 -14.24 4.28 -12.24
C TYR A 23 -15.53 5.06 -12.51
N ARG A 24 -15.63 6.31 -12.04
CA ARG A 24 -16.81 7.18 -12.28
C ARG A 24 -16.99 7.52 -13.75
N ALA A 25 -15.91 7.57 -14.52
CA ALA A 25 -15.93 7.75 -15.97
C ALA A 25 -16.18 6.45 -16.77
N ALA A 26 -16.47 5.32 -16.10
CA ALA A 26 -16.61 3.99 -16.69
C ALA A 26 -15.33 3.46 -17.38
N GLU A 27 -14.16 4.02 -17.08
CA GLU A 27 -12.84 3.58 -17.54
C GLU A 27 -12.28 2.49 -16.62
N ILE A 28 -13.03 1.38 -16.47
CA ILE A 28 -12.81 0.35 -15.44
C ILE A 28 -11.41 -0.28 -15.51
N LEU A 29 -10.93 -0.59 -16.72
CA LEU A 29 -9.63 -1.23 -16.90
C LEU A 29 -8.47 -0.33 -16.46
N LYS A 30 -8.56 0.98 -16.75
CA LYS A 30 -7.53 1.95 -16.34
C LYS A 30 -7.50 2.13 -14.82
N ALA A 31 -8.68 2.16 -14.20
CA ALA A 31 -8.78 2.21 -12.74
C ALA A 31 -8.18 0.95 -12.09
N ASN A 32 -8.52 -0.24 -12.61
CA ASN A 32 -7.98 -1.51 -12.13
C ASN A 32 -6.47 -1.60 -12.28
N GLU A 33 -5.93 -1.17 -13.42
CA GLU A 33 -4.49 -1.14 -13.68
C GLU A 33 -3.78 -0.21 -12.69
N LEU A 34 -4.31 1.01 -12.50
CA LEU A 34 -3.76 1.98 -11.55
C LEU A 34 -3.76 1.44 -10.12
N LEU A 35 -4.89 0.93 -9.63
CA LEU A 35 -4.98 0.36 -8.28
C LEU A 35 -4.02 -0.82 -8.09
N THR A 36 -3.85 -1.67 -9.11
CA THR A 36 -2.93 -2.81 -9.06
C THR A 36 -1.48 -2.35 -8.96
N ILE A 37 -1.07 -1.35 -9.74
CA ILE A 37 0.28 -0.75 -9.65
C ILE A 37 0.53 -0.19 -8.25
N MET A 38 -0.44 0.55 -7.70
CA MET A 38 -0.32 1.16 -6.37
C MET A 38 -0.27 0.10 -5.26
N MET A 39 -1.07 -0.96 -5.36
CA MET A 39 -1.04 -2.09 -4.43
C MET A 39 0.35 -2.74 -4.42
N HIS A 40 0.92 -3.02 -5.59
CA HIS A 40 2.26 -3.61 -5.68
C HIS A 40 3.33 -2.70 -5.11
N GLN A 41 3.30 -1.40 -5.42
CA GLN A 41 4.26 -0.46 -4.89
C GLN A 41 4.21 -0.40 -3.35
N ALA A 42 3.01 -0.26 -2.77
CA ALA A 42 2.86 -0.20 -1.32
C ALA A 42 3.31 -1.49 -0.63
N SER A 43 3.02 -2.64 -1.24
CA SER A 43 3.47 -3.95 -0.75
C SER A 43 4.99 -4.08 -0.78
N ASP A 44 5.63 -3.70 -1.89
CA ASP A 44 7.08 -3.76 -2.07
C ASP A 44 7.81 -2.84 -1.09
N GLU A 45 7.28 -1.64 -0.85
CA GLU A 45 7.80 -0.70 0.14
C GLU A 45 7.72 -1.28 1.56
N LEU A 46 6.57 -1.86 1.94
CA LEU A 46 6.42 -2.54 3.23
C LEU A 46 7.41 -3.70 3.39
N GLU A 47 7.58 -4.52 2.35
CA GLU A 47 8.57 -5.61 2.37
C GLU A 47 10.01 -5.13 2.52
N TYR A 48 10.34 -3.97 1.94
CA TYR A 48 11.64 -3.35 2.14
C TYR A 48 11.84 -2.96 3.60
N TYR A 49 10.88 -2.25 4.20
CA TYR A 49 10.97 -1.84 5.61
C TYR A 49 11.01 -3.04 6.56
N PHE A 50 10.27 -4.10 6.24
CA PHE A 50 10.22 -5.33 7.04
C PHE A 50 11.53 -6.14 7.04
N LYS A 51 12.41 -5.91 6.06
CA LYS A 51 13.77 -6.49 6.04
C LYS A 51 14.77 -5.73 6.90
N LEU A 52 14.41 -4.55 7.42
CA LEU A 52 15.27 -3.74 8.27
C LEU A 52 15.27 -4.27 9.72
N SER A 53 16.29 -3.92 10.49
CA SER A 53 16.27 -4.19 11.94
C SER A 53 15.12 -3.45 12.61
N SER A 54 14.57 -3.98 13.70
CA SER A 54 13.43 -3.37 14.39
C SER A 54 13.67 -1.90 14.79
N ALA A 55 14.90 -1.58 15.23
CA ALA A 55 15.28 -0.20 15.56
C ALA A 55 15.27 0.75 14.35
N LEU A 56 15.58 0.25 13.16
CA LEU A 56 15.52 1.04 11.93
C LEU A 56 14.09 1.09 11.37
N MET A 57 13.35 -0.01 11.45
CA MET A 57 11.93 -0.08 11.09
C MET A 57 11.10 0.95 11.87
N HIS A 58 11.34 1.11 13.17
CA HIS A 58 10.66 2.11 14.00
C HIS A 58 10.89 3.56 13.52
N ARG A 59 12.02 3.85 12.86
CA ARG A 59 12.28 5.18 12.29
C ARG A 59 11.44 5.47 11.05
N TYR A 60 10.91 4.44 10.40
CA TYR A 60 10.05 4.53 9.22
C TYR A 60 8.59 4.20 9.54
N GLU A 61 8.18 4.33 10.80
CA GLU A 61 6.80 4.08 11.24
C GLU A 61 5.77 4.89 10.43
N TYR A 62 6.12 6.13 10.07
CA TYR A 62 5.24 6.98 9.26
C TYR A 62 5.03 6.38 7.86
N GLU A 63 6.10 6.02 7.16
CA GLU A 63 6.07 5.45 5.82
C GLU A 63 5.39 4.08 5.80
N ILE A 64 5.60 3.26 6.84
CA ILE A 64 4.92 1.97 7.01
C ILE A 64 3.42 2.19 7.18
N ASN A 65 2.99 3.07 8.08
CA ASN A 65 1.58 3.36 8.29
C ASN A 65 0.92 3.98 7.05
N LEU A 66 1.64 4.83 6.31
CA LEU A 66 1.17 5.39 5.04
C LEU A 66 0.89 4.27 4.02
N ASN A 67 1.83 3.36 3.82
CA ASN A 67 1.66 2.26 2.87
C ASN A 67 0.57 1.26 3.28
N LEU A 68 0.43 0.98 4.59
CA LEU A 68 -0.71 0.22 5.12
C LEU A 68 -2.05 0.93 4.83
N GLY A 69 -2.09 2.25 5.02
CA GLY A 69 -3.26 3.06 4.71
C GLY A 69 -3.62 3.05 3.22
N ILE A 70 -2.62 3.08 2.33
CA ILE A 70 -2.81 2.95 0.88
C ILE A 70 -3.46 1.60 0.54
N LEU A 71 -2.94 0.49 1.07
CA LEU A 71 -3.53 -0.84 0.82
C LEU A 71 -4.99 -0.92 1.29
N ASN A 72 -5.29 -0.43 2.51
CA ASN A 72 -6.67 -0.42 3.01
C ASN A 72 -7.60 0.44 2.12
N TYR A 73 -7.15 1.62 1.71
CA TYR A 73 -7.92 2.50 0.82
C TYR A 73 -8.20 1.85 -0.54
N ILE A 74 -7.20 1.19 -1.13
CA ILE A 74 -7.35 0.47 -2.40
C ILE A 74 -8.41 -0.63 -2.26
N ALA A 75 -8.34 -1.42 -1.19
CA ALA A 75 -9.30 -2.48 -0.92
C ALA A 75 -10.74 -1.94 -0.79
N GLU A 76 -10.94 -0.86 -0.03
CA GLU A 76 -12.23 -0.19 0.12
C GLU A 76 -12.74 0.38 -1.20
N THR A 77 -11.89 1.08 -1.95
CA THR A 77 -12.24 1.70 -3.22
C THR A 77 -12.64 0.65 -4.26
N ALA A 78 -11.81 -0.38 -4.45
CA ALA A 78 -12.12 -1.47 -5.36
C ALA A 78 -13.45 -2.14 -4.99
N ARG A 79 -13.72 -2.36 -3.69
CA ARG A 79 -14.98 -2.94 -3.22
C ARG A 79 -16.19 -2.04 -3.52
N ASN A 80 -16.06 -0.73 -3.27
CA ASN A 80 -17.11 0.26 -3.52
C ASN A 80 -17.51 0.35 -5.00
N PHE A 81 -16.57 0.08 -5.92
CA PHE A 81 -16.81 0.03 -7.36
C PHE A 81 -17.02 -1.40 -7.92
N GLY A 82 -17.26 -2.38 -7.04
CA GLY A 82 -17.62 -3.74 -7.42
C GLY A 82 -16.46 -4.59 -7.96
N GLN A 83 -15.22 -4.14 -7.82
CA GLN A 83 -14.00 -4.84 -8.26
C GLN A 83 -13.51 -5.80 -7.18
N THR A 84 -14.32 -6.81 -6.86
CA THR A 84 -14.12 -7.68 -5.69
C THR A 84 -12.81 -8.46 -5.71
N ALA A 85 -12.34 -8.91 -6.88
CA ALA A 85 -11.07 -9.65 -6.98
C ALA A 85 -9.86 -8.81 -6.53
N ILE A 86 -9.78 -7.55 -6.97
CA ILE A 86 -8.73 -6.61 -6.56
C ILE A 86 -8.90 -6.26 -5.08
N ALA A 87 -10.14 -6.04 -4.64
CA ALA A 87 -10.44 -5.72 -3.25
C ALA A 87 -10.00 -6.84 -2.29
N ASP A 88 -10.33 -8.10 -2.61
CA ASP A 88 -10.01 -9.25 -1.77
C ASP A 88 -8.50 -9.53 -1.76
N GLN A 89 -7.82 -9.38 -2.90
CA GLN A 89 -6.37 -9.51 -2.98
C GLN A 89 -5.66 -8.44 -2.14
N CYS A 90 -6.05 -7.17 -2.29
CA CYS A 90 -5.43 -6.06 -1.58
C CYS A 90 -5.71 -6.12 -0.08
N GLN A 91 -6.93 -6.53 0.30
CA GLN A 91 -7.30 -6.74 1.71
C GLN A 91 -6.46 -7.84 2.37
N ALA A 92 -6.28 -8.98 1.70
CA ALA A 92 -5.46 -10.07 2.22
C ALA A 92 -3.99 -9.65 2.39
N ASP A 93 -3.46 -8.84 1.46
CA ASP A 93 -2.11 -8.30 1.57
C ASP A 93 -1.99 -7.31 2.74
N PHE A 94 -2.93 -6.36 2.85
CA PHE A 94 -3.02 -5.44 3.99
C PHE A 94 -3.03 -6.17 5.34
N GLU A 95 -3.89 -7.18 5.50
CA GLU A 95 -4.00 -7.96 6.73
C GLU A 95 -2.69 -8.68 7.08
N SER A 96 -2.06 -9.29 6.08
CA SER A 96 -0.75 -9.95 6.23
C SER A 96 0.34 -8.97 6.69
N LYS A 97 0.46 -7.81 6.03
CA LYS A 97 1.46 -6.79 6.36
C LYS A 97 1.19 -6.14 7.72
N LEU A 98 -0.08 -5.88 8.06
CA LEU A 98 -0.48 -5.35 9.37
C LEU A 98 -0.17 -6.33 10.51
N GLN A 99 -0.44 -7.62 10.30
CA GLN A 99 -0.09 -8.66 11.26
C GLN A 99 1.42 -8.75 11.48
N TYR A 100 2.21 -8.68 10.41
CA TYR A 100 3.67 -8.63 10.51
C TYR A 100 4.12 -7.42 11.33
N TYR A 101 3.66 -6.21 10.95
CA TYR A 101 4.08 -4.97 11.58
C TYR A 101 3.73 -4.93 13.08
N SER A 102 2.48 -5.28 13.44
CA SER A 102 2.03 -5.33 14.84
C SER A 102 2.88 -6.31 15.67
N THR A 103 3.23 -7.47 15.13
CA THR A 103 4.05 -8.45 15.87
C THR A 103 5.46 -7.91 16.18
N HIS A 104 6.06 -7.13 15.27
CA HIS A 104 7.46 -6.69 15.39
C HIS A 104 7.63 -5.35 16.10
N ILE A 105 6.60 -4.49 16.16
CA ILE A 105 6.65 -3.25 16.94
C ILE A 105 6.45 -3.50 18.44
N TYR A 106 5.55 -4.40 18.84
CA TYR A 106 5.25 -4.64 20.27
C TYR A 106 6.23 -5.55 20.99
N GLN A 107 7.04 -6.35 20.28
CA GLN A 107 8.08 -7.19 20.90
C GLN A 107 9.28 -6.38 21.42
N ASN A 108 9.42 -5.10 21.04
CA ASN A 108 10.54 -4.24 21.43
C ASN A 108 10.14 -3.13 22.43
N LEU A 109 8.95 -3.25 23.04
CA LEU A 109 8.41 -2.32 24.05
C LEU A 109 8.62 -2.80 25.49
N GLU A 110 9.50 -3.78 25.72
CA GLU A 110 9.96 -4.09 27.08
C GLU A 110 10.89 -2.95 27.58
N PRO A 111 10.69 -2.46 28.82
CA PRO A 111 11.40 -1.30 29.38
C PRO A 111 12.90 -1.52 29.64
#